data_AF-A0A3Q4BDW4-F1
#
_entry.id   AF-A0A3Q4BDW4-F1
#
_cell.length_a   1.000
_cell.length_b   1.000
_cell.length_c   1.000
_cell.angle_alpha   90.00
_cell.angle_beta   90.00
_cell.angle_gamma   90.00
#
_symmetry.space_group_name_H-M   'P 1'
#
loop_
_entity.id
_entity.type
_entity.pdbx_description
1 polymer ?
#
loop_
_entity_poly.entity_id
_entity_poly.type
_entity_poly.pdbx_seq_one_letter_code
_entity_poly.pdbx_strand_id
1 'polypeptide(L)'
;MAVAGCTKCIKYMLFFFNFIFWLAGGVILGVALWLRHDSQTSNLLILQFDGHQAPGTFYISVYILIAVGAVMMLVGFLGCYGAIQESQCLLGTFFFFLVILFACEVAAAIWGFMNRDTISKELINFYDSAYIKAVDVSGTPSKESAIKVLDVFHTTVRRDGRSPKEVCVRVSV
;
A
#
# COMPACT_ATOMS: atom_id res chain seq x y z
N MET A 1 30.01 -21.53 20.62
CA MET A 1 28.96 -20.72 21.29
C MET A 1 28.50 -19.48 20.51
N ALA A 2 29.28 -18.95 19.54
CA ALA A 2 28.84 -17.81 18.71
C ALA A 2 27.61 -18.07 17.82
N VAL A 3 27.43 -19.32 17.33
CA VAL A 3 26.29 -19.70 16.46
C VAL A 3 24.93 -19.64 17.16
N ALA A 4 24.89 -19.78 18.50
CA ALA A 4 23.66 -19.73 19.29
C ALA A 4 23.11 -18.31 19.44
N GLY A 5 23.97 -17.29 19.47
CA GLY A 5 23.56 -15.88 19.53
C GLY A 5 23.00 -15.39 18.19
N CYS A 6 23.62 -15.80 17.08
CA CYS A 6 23.20 -15.43 15.72
C CYS A 6 21.81 -15.99 15.37
N THR A 7 21.52 -17.23 15.79
CA THR A 7 20.20 -17.87 15.58
C THR A 7 19.09 -17.24 16.42
N LYS A 8 19.39 -16.73 17.63
CA LYS A 8 18.42 -15.95 18.44
C LYS A 8 18.08 -14.61 17.78
N CYS A 9 19.07 -13.93 17.20
CA CYS A 9 18.87 -12.64 16.52
C CYS A 9 18.00 -12.79 15.26
N ILE A 10 18.27 -13.82 14.44
CA ILE A 10 17.47 -14.15 13.25
C ILE A 10 16.02 -14.48 13.63
N LYS A 11 15.78 -15.25 14.69
CA LYS A 11 14.41 -15.56 15.17
C LYS A 11 13.64 -14.29 15.55
N TYR A 12 14.27 -13.38 16.29
CA TYR A 12 13.63 -12.12 16.69
C TYR A 12 13.34 -11.19 15.51
N MET A 13 14.28 -11.09 14.55
CA MET A 13 14.06 -10.34 13.32
C MET A 13 12.88 -10.91 12.53
N LEU A 14 12.83 -12.23 12.34
CA LEU A 14 11.73 -12.91 11.63
C LEU A 14 10.38 -12.68 12.31
N PHE A 15 10.32 -12.72 13.65
CA PHE A 15 9.10 -12.42 14.41
C PHE A 15 8.66 -10.97 14.20
N PHE A 16 9.58 -10.01 14.34
CA PHE A 16 9.27 -8.59 14.19
C PHE A 16 8.76 -8.25 12.79
N PHE A 17 9.43 -8.72 11.75
CA PHE A 17 8.99 -8.49 10.36
C PHE A 17 7.64 -9.16 10.07
N ASN A 18 7.42 -10.41 10.50
CA ASN A 18 6.11 -11.07 10.33
C ASN A 18 5.00 -10.35 11.10
N PHE A 19 5.29 -9.80 12.27
CA PHE A 19 4.33 -9.05 13.05
C PHE A 19 3.92 -7.74 12.35
N ILE A 20 4.86 -7.05 11.72
CA ILE A 20 4.55 -5.86 10.90
C ILE A 20 3.70 -6.25 9.70
N PHE A 21 4.05 -7.32 8.98
CA PHE A 21 3.26 -7.82 7.85
C PHE A 21 1.84 -8.22 8.28
N TRP A 22 1.70 -8.83 9.46
CA TRP A 22 0.40 -9.17 10.04
C TRP A 22 -0.45 -7.91 10.31
N LEU A 23 0.13 -6.88 10.94
CA LEU A 23 -0.55 -5.61 11.17
C LEU A 23 -0.94 -4.92 9.86
N ALA A 24 -0.02 -4.87 8.88
CA ALA A 24 -0.29 -4.29 7.57
C ALA A 24 -1.43 -5.03 6.84
N GLY A 25 -1.43 -6.36 6.88
CA GLY A 25 -2.52 -7.19 6.35
C GLY A 25 -3.85 -6.91 7.04
N GLY A 26 -3.83 -6.73 8.37
CA GLY A 26 -5.01 -6.34 9.15
C GLY A 26 -5.56 -4.96 8.78
N VAL A 27 -4.69 -3.97 8.56
CA VAL A 27 -5.10 -2.63 8.10
C VAL A 27 -5.72 -2.70 6.70
N ILE A 28 -5.08 -3.41 5.76
CA ILE A 28 -5.59 -3.57 4.39
C ILE A 28 -6.95 -4.28 4.40
N LEU A 29 -7.09 -5.36 5.18
CA LEU A 29 -8.35 -6.08 5.32
C LEU A 29 -9.43 -5.20 5.98
N GLY A 30 -9.07 -4.41 7.00
CA GLY A 30 -9.98 -3.46 7.63
C GLY A 30 -10.50 -2.40 6.66
N VAL A 31 -9.62 -1.82 5.84
CA VAL A 31 -10.00 -0.86 4.79
C VAL A 31 -10.87 -1.53 3.72
N ALA A 32 -10.52 -2.76 3.32
CA ALA A 32 -11.28 -3.51 2.31
C ALA A 32 -12.69 -3.88 2.79
N LEU A 33 -12.84 -4.28 4.06
CA LEU A 33 -14.14 -4.53 4.68
C LEU A 33 -14.93 -3.24 4.88
N TRP A 34 -14.27 -2.15 5.26
CA TRP A 34 -14.90 -0.82 5.35
C TRP A 34 -15.50 -0.40 3.99
N LEU A 35 -14.72 -0.52 2.92
CA LEU A 35 -15.16 -0.26 1.53
C LEU A 35 -16.32 -1.17 1.10
N ARG A 36 -16.38 -2.41 1.62
CA ARG A 36 -17.43 -3.36 1.30
C ARG A 36 -18.73 -3.09 2.06
N HIS A 37 -18.64 -2.71 3.32
CA HIS A 37 -19.79 -2.57 4.22
C HIS A 37 -20.49 -1.22 4.07
N ASP A 38 -19.74 -0.13 3.80
CA ASP A 38 -20.36 1.18 3.63
C ASP A 38 -20.93 1.34 2.22
N SER A 39 -22.21 1.01 2.08
CA SER A 39 -22.96 1.09 0.81
C SER A 39 -23.07 2.51 0.25
N GLN A 40 -22.93 3.54 1.10
CA GLN A 40 -22.91 4.94 0.70
C GLN A 40 -21.57 5.29 0.01
N THR A 41 -20.44 4.91 0.63
CA THR A 41 -19.10 5.13 0.07
C THR A 41 -18.88 4.30 -1.19
N SER A 42 -19.36 3.04 -1.26
CA SER A 42 -19.19 2.22 -2.46
C SER A 42 -19.93 2.80 -3.66
N ASN A 43 -21.16 3.29 -3.50
CA ASN A 43 -21.90 3.96 -4.58
C ASN A 43 -21.27 5.29 -5.00
N LEU A 44 -20.77 6.11 -4.07
CA LEU A 44 -20.01 7.33 -4.40
C LEU A 44 -18.68 7.00 -5.07
N LEU A 45 -17.98 5.94 -4.65
CA LEU A 45 -16.74 5.52 -5.29
C LEU A 45 -17.01 5.02 -6.72
N ILE A 46 -18.08 4.26 -6.93
CA ILE A 46 -18.53 3.74 -8.24
C ILE A 46 -18.92 4.90 -9.17
N LEU A 47 -19.73 5.85 -8.71
CA LEU A 47 -20.09 7.04 -9.51
C LEU A 47 -18.88 7.91 -9.85
N GLN A 48 -17.87 7.94 -8.97
CA GLN A 48 -16.66 8.75 -9.17
C GLN A 48 -15.56 8.03 -9.97
N PHE A 49 -15.60 6.69 -10.06
CA PHE A 49 -14.65 5.90 -10.86
C PHE A 49 -15.20 5.52 -12.25
N ASP A 50 -16.52 5.40 -12.42
CA ASP A 50 -17.14 4.71 -13.57
C ASP A 50 -18.14 5.57 -14.36
N GLY A 51 -17.68 6.72 -14.86
CA GLY A 51 -18.39 7.44 -15.92
C GLY A 51 -18.51 6.67 -17.25
N HIS A 52 -17.97 5.45 -17.34
CA HIS A 52 -17.99 4.63 -18.54
C HIS A 52 -17.97 3.11 -18.27
N GLN A 53 -19.16 2.59 -17.94
CA GLN A 53 -19.58 1.21 -18.16
C GLN A 53 -18.67 0.09 -17.62
N ALA A 54 -18.85 -0.33 -16.37
CA ALA A 54 -19.49 -1.61 -16.01
C ALA A 54 -19.39 -1.85 -14.49
N PRO A 55 -20.51 -2.04 -13.77
CA PRO A 55 -20.54 -2.16 -12.31
C PRO A 55 -19.84 -3.41 -11.74
N GLY A 56 -19.27 -4.29 -12.56
CA GLY A 56 -18.61 -5.53 -12.13
C GLY A 56 -17.16 -5.35 -11.66
N THR A 57 -16.38 -4.46 -12.27
CA THR A 57 -14.92 -4.38 -12.06
C THR A 57 -14.54 -3.85 -10.68
N PHE A 58 -15.34 -2.93 -10.11
CA PHE A 58 -15.08 -2.40 -8.77
C PHE A 58 -15.29 -3.45 -7.67
N TYR A 59 -16.34 -4.26 -7.77
CA TYR A 59 -16.54 -5.35 -6.81
C TYR A 59 -15.39 -6.35 -6.89
N ILE A 60 -14.92 -6.67 -8.10
CA ILE A 60 -13.78 -7.56 -8.30
C ILE A 60 -12.53 -7.02 -7.60
N SER A 61 -12.21 -5.72 -7.72
CA SER A 61 -11.02 -5.14 -7.08
C SER A 61 -11.11 -5.14 -5.55
N VAL A 62 -12.28 -4.84 -4.97
CA VAL A 62 -12.50 -4.93 -3.51
C VAL A 62 -12.38 -6.37 -3.01
N TYR A 63 -12.94 -7.35 -3.73
CA TYR A 63 -12.79 -8.77 -3.38
C TYR A 63 -11.34 -9.24 -3.44
N ILE A 64 -10.57 -8.81 -4.45
CA ILE A 64 -9.14 -9.09 -4.54
C ILE A 64 -8.40 -8.47 -3.35
N LEU A 65 -8.73 -7.23 -2.96
CA LEU A 65 -8.11 -6.57 -1.81
C LEU A 65 -8.41 -7.30 -0.49
N ILE A 66 -9.63 -7.79 -0.30
CA ILE A 66 -10.01 -8.65 0.83
C ILE A 66 -9.19 -9.94 0.82
N ALA A 67 -9.09 -10.61 -0.33
CA ALA A 67 -8.34 -11.87 -0.47
C ALA A 67 -6.85 -11.68 -0.14
N VAL A 68 -6.21 -10.66 -0.72
CA VAL A 68 -4.79 -10.34 -0.48
C VAL A 68 -4.56 -9.97 0.99
N GLY A 69 -5.41 -9.12 1.57
CA GLY A 69 -5.34 -8.76 3.00
C GLY A 69 -5.48 -9.97 3.93
N ALA A 70 -6.42 -10.88 3.63
CA ALA A 70 -6.64 -12.09 4.40
C ALA A 70 -5.45 -13.05 4.31
N VAL A 71 -4.89 -13.25 3.11
CA VAL A 71 -3.70 -14.09 2.90
C VAL A 71 -2.50 -13.51 3.64
N MET A 72 -2.24 -12.20 3.55
CA MET A 72 -1.15 -11.56 4.30
C MET A 72 -1.33 -11.68 5.82
N MET A 73 -2.56 -11.53 6.32
CA MET A 73 -2.87 -11.72 7.74
C MET A 73 -2.67 -13.17 8.19
N LEU A 74 -3.09 -14.17 7.39
CA LEU A 74 -2.89 -15.58 7.72
C LEU A 74 -1.41 -15.97 7.72
N VAL A 75 -0.66 -15.55 6.69
CA VAL A 75 0.77 -15.85 6.56
C VAL A 75 1.56 -15.16 7.68
N GLY A 76 1.26 -13.89 7.99
CA GLY A 76 1.87 -13.17 9.10
C GLY A 76 1.56 -13.80 10.46
N PHE A 77 0.33 -14.28 10.67
CA PHE A 77 -0.06 -15.00 11.89
C PHE A 77 0.70 -16.33 12.02
N LEU A 78 0.75 -17.13 10.96
CA LEU A 78 1.50 -18.39 10.91
C LEU A 78 3.01 -18.16 11.13
N GLY A 79 3.56 -17.06 10.61
CA GLY A 79 4.95 -16.67 10.85
C GLY A 79 5.23 -16.31 12.32
N CYS A 80 4.33 -15.57 12.95
CA CYS A 80 4.43 -15.23 14.38
C CYS A 80 4.28 -16.48 15.27
N TYR A 81 3.29 -17.34 14.99
CA TYR A 81 3.08 -18.60 15.70
C TYR A 81 4.27 -19.56 15.49
N GLY A 82 4.84 -19.58 14.28
CA GLY A 82 6.02 -20.36 13.89
C GLY A 82 7.25 -20.01 14.69
N ALA A 83 7.45 -18.73 14.95
CA ALA A 83 8.54 -18.23 15.78
C ALA A 83 8.38 -18.60 17.26
N ILE A 84 7.14 -18.64 17.77
CA ILE A 84 6.85 -18.95 19.18
C ILE A 84 6.95 -20.45 19.47
N GLN A 85 6.50 -21.32 18.56
CA GLN A 85 6.26 -22.72 18.91
C GLN A 85 7.50 -23.63 18.86
N GLU A 86 8.69 -23.14 18.49
CA GLU A 86 9.94 -23.92 18.29
C GLU A 86 9.79 -25.27 17.55
N SER A 87 8.65 -25.49 16.90
CA SER A 87 8.27 -26.76 16.29
C SER A 87 8.68 -26.76 14.84
N GLN A 88 9.50 -27.74 14.45
CA GLN A 88 9.97 -27.90 13.08
C GLN A 88 8.82 -28.09 12.07
N CYS A 89 7.68 -28.61 12.53
CA CYS A 89 6.49 -28.78 11.69
C CYS A 89 5.86 -27.43 11.29
N LEU A 90 5.80 -26.46 12.21
CA LEU A 90 5.21 -25.15 11.96
C LEU A 90 6.10 -24.26 11.09
N LEU A 91 7.42 -24.42 11.19
CA LEU A 91 8.37 -23.75 10.30
C LEU A 91 8.29 -24.32 8.86
N GLY A 92 8.03 -25.63 8.75
CA GLY A 92 7.80 -26.30 7.47
C GLY A 92 6.54 -25.82 6.76
N THR A 93 5.42 -25.63 7.48
CA THR A 93 4.19 -25.12 6.88
C THR A 93 4.35 -23.66 6.43
N PHE A 94 5.02 -22.82 7.21
CA PHE A 94 5.33 -21.44 6.80
C PHE A 94 6.15 -21.41 5.50
N PHE A 95 7.21 -22.22 5.42
CA PHE A 95 8.02 -22.33 4.20
C PHE A 95 7.21 -22.83 3.00
N PHE A 96 6.34 -23.82 3.20
CA PHE A 96 5.46 -24.33 2.15
C PHE A 96 4.52 -23.26 1.60
N PHE A 97 3.88 -22.46 2.48
CA PHE A 97 3.05 -21.33 2.06
C PHE A 97 3.85 -20.28 1.29
N LEU A 98 5.08 -19.97 1.72
CA LEU A 98 5.96 -19.05 0.99
C LEU A 98 6.33 -19.56 -0.41
N VAL A 99 6.63 -20.85 -0.54
CA VAL A 99 6.93 -21.46 -1.84
C VAL A 99 5.72 -21.39 -2.78
N ILE A 100 4.50 -21.64 -2.26
CA ILE A 100 3.27 -21.50 -3.03
C ILE A 100 3.06 -20.05 -3.48
N LEU A 101 3.22 -19.08 -2.57
CA LEU A 101 3.08 -17.66 -2.92
C LEU A 101 4.09 -17.24 -3.98
N PHE A 102 5.34 -17.69 -3.85
CA PHE A 102 6.37 -17.42 -4.84
C PHE A 102 6.03 -18.02 -6.21
N ALA A 103 5.54 -19.26 -6.24
CA ALA A 103 5.08 -19.88 -7.48
C ALA A 103 3.90 -19.12 -8.11
N CYS A 104 2.94 -18.66 -7.29
CA CYS A 104 1.84 -17.82 -7.74
C CYS A 104 2.32 -16.46 -8.30
N GLU A 105 3.27 -15.81 -7.64
CA GLU A 105 3.85 -14.55 -8.14
C GLU A 105 4.56 -14.74 -9.47
N VAL A 106 5.36 -15.80 -9.62
CA VAL A 106 6.03 -16.12 -10.89
C VAL A 106 5.01 -16.39 -11.99
N ALA A 107 3.96 -17.17 -11.70
CA ALA A 107 2.90 -17.43 -12.66
C ALA A 107 2.16 -16.15 -13.07
N ALA A 108 1.83 -15.28 -12.10
CA ALA A 108 1.20 -13.99 -12.35
C ALA A 108 2.12 -13.05 -13.15
N ALA A 109 3.42 -13.03 -12.86
CA ALA A 109 4.41 -12.24 -13.58
C ALA A 109 4.55 -12.68 -15.04
N ILE A 110 4.61 -13.99 -15.31
CA ILE A 110 4.66 -14.53 -16.66
C ILE A 110 3.38 -14.20 -17.42
N TRP A 111 2.21 -14.45 -16.79
CA TRP A 111 0.91 -14.11 -17.38
C TRP A 111 0.79 -12.63 -17.72
N GLY A 112 1.25 -11.77 -16.80
CA GLY A 112 1.24 -10.33 -16.97
C GLY A 112 2.20 -9.85 -18.06
N PHE A 113 3.36 -10.48 -18.19
CA PHE A 113 4.32 -10.19 -19.27
C PHE A 113 3.79 -10.58 -20.65
N MET A 114 3.11 -11.73 -20.75
CA MET A 114 2.47 -12.18 -21.98
C MET A 114 1.33 -11.25 -22.43
N ASN A 115 0.60 -10.68 -21.47
CA ASN A 115 -0.57 -9.81 -21.72
C ASN A 115 -0.28 -8.33 -21.40
N ARG A 116 0.98 -7.89 -21.53
CA ARG A 116 1.44 -6.56 -21.14
C ARG A 116 0.63 -5.41 -21.76
N ASP A 117 0.17 -5.55 -23.00
CA ASP A 117 -0.56 -4.51 -23.71
C ASP A 117 -1.96 -4.29 -23.11
N THR A 118 -2.61 -5.37 -22.68
CA THR A 118 -3.90 -5.32 -21.99
C THR A 118 -3.74 -4.81 -20.57
N ILE A 119 -2.75 -5.34 -19.82
CA ILE A 119 -2.50 -4.90 -18.45
C ILE A 119 -2.10 -3.43 -18.40
N SER A 120 -1.27 -2.95 -19.32
CA SER A 120 -0.86 -1.53 -19.34
C SER A 120 -2.03 -0.58 -19.56
N LYS A 121 -3.00 -0.96 -20.42
CA LYS A 121 -4.22 -0.17 -20.63
C LYS A 121 -5.08 -0.12 -19.37
N GLU A 122 -5.32 -1.27 -18.75
CA GLU A 122 -6.04 -1.35 -17.48
C GLU A 122 -5.35 -0.55 -16.36
N LEU A 123 -4.01 -0.62 -16.28
CA LEU A 123 -3.22 0.11 -15.29
C LEU A 123 -3.27 1.63 -15.51
N ILE A 124 -3.15 2.08 -16.76
CA ILE A 124 -3.25 3.51 -17.11
C ILE A 124 -4.64 4.03 -16.78
N ASN A 125 -5.69 3.29 -17.14
CA ASN A 125 -7.07 3.67 -16.83
C ASN A 125 -7.30 3.74 -15.31
N PHE A 126 -6.76 2.79 -14.55
CA PHE A 126 -6.83 2.81 -13.09
C PHE A 126 -6.07 4.01 -12.49
N TYR A 127 -4.86 4.29 -12.98
CA TYR A 127 -4.04 5.39 -12.49
C TYR A 127 -4.69 6.75 -12.78
N ASP A 128 -5.20 6.95 -14.00
CA ASP A 128 -5.86 8.20 -14.39
C ASP A 128 -7.12 8.44 -13.55
N SER A 129 -7.91 7.39 -13.31
CA SER A 129 -9.09 7.46 -12.45
C SER A 129 -8.74 7.78 -10.99
N ALA A 130 -7.68 7.17 -10.45
CA ALA A 130 -7.19 7.49 -9.10
C ALA A 130 -6.63 8.93 -9.01
N TYR A 131 -5.93 9.39 -10.04
CA TYR A 131 -5.33 10.73 -10.10
C TYR A 131 -6.39 11.82 -10.17
N ILE A 132 -7.35 11.71 -11.08
CA ILE A 132 -8.45 12.66 -11.23
C ILE A 132 -9.22 12.79 -9.90
N LYS A 133 -9.45 11.67 -9.21
CA LYS A 133 -10.14 11.67 -7.92
C LYS A 133 -9.35 12.37 -6.82
N ALA A 134 -8.03 12.16 -6.75
CA ALA A 134 -7.18 12.85 -5.78
C ALA A 134 -7.08 14.36 -6.07
N VAL A 135 -7.13 14.75 -7.36
CA VAL A 135 -7.15 16.14 -7.81
C VAL A 135 -8.48 16.83 -7.49
N ASP A 136 -9.60 16.13 -7.65
CA ASP A 136 -10.94 16.65 -7.36
C ASP A 136 -11.12 16.87 -5.84
N VAL A 137 -10.58 15.97 -5.01
CA VAL A 137 -10.49 16.16 -3.55
C VAL A 137 -9.54 17.30 -3.16
N SER A 138 -8.54 17.61 -3.98
CA SER A 138 -7.72 18.83 -3.82
C SER A 138 -8.44 20.12 -4.24
N GLY A 139 -9.71 20.01 -4.65
CA GLY A 139 -10.55 21.07 -5.18
C GLY A 139 -11.08 22.10 -4.19
N THR A 140 -11.19 21.86 -2.86
CA THR A 140 -11.59 22.89 -1.84
C THR A 140 -11.32 22.43 -0.38
N PRO A 141 -11.08 23.27 0.66
CA PRO A 141 -10.68 24.68 0.77
C PRO A 141 -9.30 24.83 1.49
N SER A 142 -8.32 23.95 1.24
CA SER A 142 -6.95 24.10 1.79
C SER A 142 -6.03 24.98 0.92
N LYS A 143 -6.59 25.72 -0.04
CA LYS A 143 -5.81 26.66 -0.85
C LYS A 143 -5.63 28.01 -0.15
N GLU A 144 -6.59 28.43 0.68
CA GLU A 144 -6.52 29.74 1.34
C GLU A 144 -5.46 29.79 2.44
N SER A 145 -5.34 28.71 3.23
CA SER A 145 -4.31 28.59 4.26
C SER A 145 -2.91 28.44 3.65
N ALA A 146 -2.77 27.65 2.58
CA ALA A 146 -1.51 27.48 1.87
C ALA A 146 -1.05 28.79 1.20
N ILE A 147 -1.96 29.55 0.60
CA ILE A 147 -1.67 30.86 0.01
C ILE A 147 -1.26 31.87 1.10
N LYS A 148 -1.92 31.87 2.27
CA LYS A 148 -1.51 32.72 3.39
C LYS A 148 -0.11 32.39 3.92
N VAL A 149 0.23 31.12 4.04
CA VAL A 149 1.59 30.71 4.45
C VAL A 149 2.63 31.10 3.40
N LEU A 150 2.31 30.93 2.12
CA LEU A 150 3.20 31.30 1.02
C LEU A 150 3.43 32.82 0.94
N ASP A 151 2.39 33.63 1.20
CA ASP A 151 2.48 35.09 1.19
C ASP A 151 3.27 35.63 2.40
N VAL A 152 3.10 35.01 3.58
CA VAL A 152 3.93 35.27 4.77
C VAL A 152 5.40 34.91 4.49
N PHE A 153 5.66 33.79 3.80
CA PHE A 153 7.01 33.39 3.45
C PHE A 153 7.65 34.37 2.44
N HIS A 154 6.89 34.79 1.42
CA HIS A 154 7.35 35.77 0.43
C HIS A 154 7.61 37.15 1.04
N THR A 155 6.77 37.63 1.96
CA THR A 155 6.97 38.91 2.67
C THR A 155 8.15 38.85 3.65
N THR A 156 8.38 37.72 4.30
CA THR A 156 9.53 37.51 5.20
C THR A 156 10.84 37.48 4.41
N VAL A 157 10.87 36.76 3.28
CA VAL A 157 12.05 36.71 2.39
C VAL A 157 12.35 38.08 1.75
N ARG A 158 11.32 38.87 1.42
CA ARG A 158 11.51 40.22 0.86
C ARG A 158 12.13 41.22 1.84
N ARG A 159 11.93 41.04 3.16
CA ARG A 159 12.53 41.91 4.19
C ARG A 159 14.01 41.65 4.46
N ASP A 160 14.53 40.44 4.16
CA ASP A 160 15.96 40.10 4.34
C ASP A 160 16.80 40.37 3.07
N GLY A 161 16.19 40.87 1.98
CA GLY A 161 16.92 41.21 0.75
C GLY A 161 17.60 40.05 0.03
N ARG A 162 17.34 38.79 0.42
CA ARG A 162 18.00 37.60 -0.14
C ARG A 162 17.17 36.92 -1.23
N SER A 163 17.80 36.72 -2.39
CA SER A 163 17.20 36.10 -3.57
C SER A 163 16.82 34.62 -3.34
N PRO A 164 15.71 34.12 -3.94
CA PRO A 164 15.18 32.76 -3.72
C PRO A 164 16.15 31.60 -4.02
N LYS A 165 17.19 31.86 -4.82
CA LYS A 165 18.16 30.84 -5.24
C LYS A 165 19.11 30.40 -4.12
N GLU A 166 19.36 31.22 -3.10
CA GLU A 166 20.26 30.84 -2.00
C GLU A 166 19.57 29.92 -0.97
N VAL A 167 18.26 30.00 -0.81
CA VAL A 167 17.51 29.18 0.15
C VAL A 167 17.36 27.74 -0.35
N CYS A 168 17.19 27.54 -1.66
CA CYS A 168 17.02 26.21 -2.25
C CYS A 168 18.29 25.35 -2.13
N VAL A 169 19.49 25.95 -2.14
CA VAL A 169 20.76 25.22 -2.05
C VAL A 169 21.00 24.64 -0.65
N ARG A 170 20.51 25.28 0.42
CA ARG A 170 20.73 24.80 1.79
C ARG A 170 19.75 23.69 2.24
N VAL A 171 18.73 23.37 1.43
CA VAL A 171 17.83 22.23 1.71
C VAL A 171 18.32 20.96 0.97
N SER A 172 19.32 21.09 0.10
CA SER A 172 19.90 19.97 -0.65
C SER A 172 21.34 19.62 -0.25
N VAL A 173 21.80 20.07 0.93
CA VAL A 173 23.05 19.60 1.57
C VAL A 173 22.77 19.24 3.02
#